data_AF-R7UVX9-F1
#
_entry.id   AF-R7UVX9-F1
#
_cell.length_a   1.000
_cell.length_b   1.000
_cell.length_c   1.000
_cell.angle_alpha   90.00
_cell.angle_beta   90.00
_cell.angle_gamma   90.00
#
_symmetry.space_group_name_H-M   'P 1'
#
loop_
_entity.id
_entity.type
_entity.pdbx_description
1 polymer ?
#
loop_
_entity_poly.entity_id
_entity_poly.type
_entity_poly.pdbx_seq_one_letter_code
_entity_poly.pdbx_strand_id
1 'polypeptide(L)'
;PEFVKRLNAFEEAKAGTTVVFECKVKAFPKSTNRWYKDDEEISEDDPRYQTEESSNGEIRLIIEDCSKEDEAAYKCKAENSEGVASSTGYLSVTGS
;
A
#
# COMPACT_ATOMS: atom_id res chain seq x y z
N PRO A 1 -5.53 -14.23 7.19
CA PRO A 1 -5.64 -12.75 7.07
C PRO A 1 -6.80 -12.37 6.15
N GLU A 2 -7.49 -11.26 6.43
CA GLU A 2 -8.60 -10.75 5.61
C GLU A 2 -8.57 -9.21 5.55
N PHE A 3 -8.66 -8.64 4.36
CA PHE A 3 -8.78 -7.19 4.18
C PHE A 3 -10.24 -6.76 4.38
N VAL A 4 -10.54 -6.15 5.53
CA VAL A 4 -11.85 -5.58 5.85
C VAL A 4 -12.05 -4.17 5.30
N LYS A 5 -10.94 -3.48 5.00
CA LYS A 5 -10.91 -2.32 4.10
C LYS A 5 -9.85 -2.59 3.06
N ARG A 6 -10.23 -2.51 1.79
CA ARG A 6 -9.35 -2.71 0.64
C ARG A 6 -8.87 -1.36 0.12
N LEU A 7 -7.77 -1.40 -0.62
CA LEU A 7 -7.34 -0.28 -1.45
C LEU A 7 -8.43 0.07 -2.47
N ASN A 8 -8.47 1.33 -2.86
CA ASN A 8 -9.22 1.74 -4.04
C ASN A 8 -8.62 1.03 -5.26
N ALA A 9 -9.47 0.48 -6.13
CA ALA A 9 -8.99 -0.21 -7.33
C ALA A 9 -8.25 0.74 -8.28
N PHE A 10 -8.61 2.01 -8.27
CA PHE A 10 -8.00 3.09 -9.03
C PHE A 10 -7.99 4.36 -8.19
N GLU A 11 -6.85 5.05 -8.20
CA GLU A 11 -6.64 6.33 -7.53
C GLU A 11 -5.93 7.28 -8.49
N GLU A 12 -6.38 8.53 -8.56
CA GLU A 12 -5.75 9.56 -9.36
C GLU A 12 -5.16 10.62 -8.44
N ALA A 13 -3.88 10.96 -8.67
CA ALA A 13 -3.16 11.99 -7.94
C ALA A 13 -2.60 13.01 -8.90
N LYS A 14 -2.37 14.24 -8.42
CA LYS A 14 -1.63 15.26 -9.18
C LYS A 14 -0.15 15.19 -8.83
N ALA A 15 0.73 15.45 -9.79
CA ALA A 15 2.15 15.56 -9.49
C ALA A 15 2.40 16.63 -8.41
N GLY A 16 3.33 16.36 -7.50
CA GLY A 16 3.67 17.18 -6.35
C GLY A 16 2.74 17.04 -5.14
N THR A 17 1.75 16.14 -5.19
CA THR A 17 0.85 15.87 -4.05
C THR A 17 1.29 14.63 -3.27
N THR A 18 0.87 14.54 -2.02
CA THR A 18 1.06 13.33 -1.20
C THR A 18 -0.07 12.33 -1.46
N VAL A 19 0.29 11.10 -1.76
CA VAL A 19 -0.64 9.96 -1.91
C VAL A 19 -0.57 9.08 -0.67
N VAL A 20 -1.73 8.63 -0.18
CA VAL A 20 -1.82 7.74 0.98
C VAL A 20 -2.69 6.54 0.64
N PHE A 21 -2.06 5.40 0.39
CA PHE A 21 -2.76 4.13 0.29
C PHE A 21 -3.11 3.65 1.68
N GLU A 22 -4.39 3.39 1.94
CA GLU A 22 -4.86 2.90 3.24
C GLU A 22 -5.71 1.65 3.06
N CYS A 23 -5.40 0.61 3.84
CA CYS A 23 -6.21 -0.59 3.95
C CYS A 23 -6.27 -1.05 5.40
N LYS A 24 -7.15 -2.02 5.69
CA LYS A 24 -7.31 -2.58 7.03
C LYS A 24 -7.39 -4.09 6.96
N VAL A 25 -6.51 -4.77 7.71
CA VAL A 25 -6.45 -6.22 7.79
C VAL A 25 -6.93 -6.71 9.16
N LYS A 26 -7.72 -7.78 9.16
CA LYS A 26 -7.94 -8.61 10.34
C LYS A 26 -7.14 -9.91 10.18
N ALA A 27 -6.29 -10.20 11.16
CA ALA A 27 -5.49 -11.42 11.18
C ALA A 27 -5.24 -11.87 12.63
N PHE A 28 -5.40 -13.17 12.88
CA PHE A 28 -4.96 -13.83 14.10
C PHE A 28 -4.28 -15.15 13.72
N PRO A 29 -2.99 -15.39 14.04
CA PRO A 29 -2.02 -14.45 14.64
C PRO A 29 -1.82 -13.15 13.83
N LYS A 30 -1.18 -12.12 14.40
CA LYS A 30 -0.88 -10.86 13.66
C LYS A 30 -0.15 -11.19 12.35
N SER A 31 -0.56 -10.59 11.24
CA SER A 31 0.12 -10.74 9.96
C SER A 31 1.33 -9.82 9.83
N THR A 32 2.33 -10.29 9.09
CA THR A 32 3.35 -9.43 8.48
C THR A 32 2.75 -8.83 7.21
N ASN A 33 2.86 -7.52 7.04
CA ASN A 33 2.31 -6.81 5.89
C ASN A 33 3.44 -6.22 5.07
N ARG A 34 3.35 -6.34 3.75
CA ARG A 34 4.34 -5.87 2.79
C ARG A 34 3.66 -5.10 1.68
N TRP A 35 4.38 -4.12 1.13
CA TRP A 35 3.94 -3.34 -0.01
C TRP A 35 4.74 -3.69 -1.26
N TYR A 36 4.08 -3.60 -2.40
CA TYR A 36 4.66 -3.88 -3.71
C TYR A 36 4.27 -2.78 -4.68
N LYS A 37 5.20 -2.42 -5.57
CA LYS A 37 4.99 -1.56 -6.73
C LYS A 37 5.28 -2.39 -7.97
N ASP A 38 4.30 -2.56 -8.87
CA ASP A 38 4.41 -3.38 -10.08
C ASP A 38 4.98 -4.79 -9.81
N ASP A 39 4.48 -5.41 -8.74
CA ASP A 39 4.90 -6.74 -8.23
C ASP A 39 6.34 -6.83 -7.66
N GLU A 40 7.11 -5.74 -7.63
CA GLU A 40 8.37 -5.66 -6.90
C GLU A 40 8.13 -5.21 -5.45
N GLU A 41 8.74 -5.92 -4.50
CA GLU A 41 8.60 -5.61 -3.07
C GLU A 41 9.26 -4.27 -2.76
N ILE A 42 8.50 -3.37 -2.13
CA ILE A 42 9.03 -2.12 -1.60
C ILE A 42 9.81 -2.46 -0.33
N SER A 43 11.08 -2.09 -0.30
CA SER A 43 11.92 -2.25 0.89
C SER A 43 11.43 -1.33 2.01
N GLU A 44 11.41 -1.83 3.25
CA GLU A 44 11.13 -1.02 4.45
C GLU A 44 12.18 0.08 4.67
N ASP A 45 13.38 -0.09 4.11
CA ASP A 45 14.49 0.88 4.18
C ASP A 45 14.48 1.92 3.04
N ASP A 46 13.55 1.82 2.08
CA ASP A 46 13.49 2.76 0.97
C ASP A 46 12.94 4.13 1.44
N PRO A 47 13.75 5.21 1.42
CA PRO A 47 13.32 6.52 1.90
C PRO A 47 12.21 7.16 1.05
N ARG A 48 11.92 6.64 -0.15
CA ARG A 48 10.82 7.09 -1.01
C ARG A 48 9.46 6.82 -0.37
N TYR A 49 9.35 5.78 0.46
CA TYR A 49 8.11 5.22 0.96
C TYR A 49 8.06 5.26 2.49
N GLN A 50 6.98 5.79 3.05
CA GLN A 50 6.72 5.69 4.49
C GLN A 50 5.59 4.71 4.73
N THR A 51 5.78 3.77 5.66
CA THR A 51 4.77 2.78 6.03
C THR A 51 4.32 2.97 7.47
N GLU A 52 3.02 2.94 7.70
CA GLU A 52 2.44 2.99 9.04
C GLU A 52 1.59 1.73 9.31
N GLU A 53 1.75 1.14 10.49
CA GLU A 53 0.88 0.06 10.97
C GLU A 53 0.29 0.41 12.35
N SER A 54 -1.03 0.32 12.45
CA SER A 54 -1.76 0.46 13.71
C SER A 54 -2.00 -0.90 14.37
N SER A 55 -2.12 -0.89 15.70
CA SER A 55 -2.52 -2.07 16.49
C SER A 55 -3.92 -2.60 16.14
N ASN A 56 -4.77 -1.76 15.54
CA ASN A 56 -6.11 -2.12 15.10
C ASN A 56 -6.16 -2.75 13.68
N GLY A 57 -4.99 -2.93 13.04
CA GLY A 57 -4.86 -3.53 11.71
C GLY A 57 -4.97 -2.54 10.55
N GLU A 58 -5.02 -1.23 10.78
CA GLU A 58 -4.85 -0.22 9.73
C GLU A 58 -3.39 -0.19 9.25
N ILE A 59 -3.22 -0.19 7.93
CA ILE A 59 -1.93 -0.22 7.26
C ILE A 59 -1.93 0.87 6.19
N ARG A 60 -0.87 1.69 6.17
CA ARG A 60 -0.69 2.77 5.21
C ARG A 60 0.64 2.72 4.49
N LEU A 61 0.63 3.15 3.23
CA LEU A 61 1.80 3.50 2.44
C LEU A 61 1.64 4.95 1.99
N ILE A 62 2.62 5.78 2.32
CA ILE A 62 2.62 7.22 2.07
C ILE A 62 3.73 7.53 1.07
N ILE A 63 3.36 8.27 0.03
CA ILE A 63 4.21 8.68 -1.08
C ILE A 63 4.12 10.21 -1.15
N GLU A 64 5.13 10.89 -0.61
CA GLU A 64 5.22 12.36 -0.70
C GLU A 64 5.71 12.80 -2.08
N ASP A 65 5.40 14.05 -2.47
CA ASP A 65 5.85 14.66 -3.74
C ASP A 65 5.70 13.71 -4.95
N CYS A 66 4.47 13.21 -5.15
CA CYS A 66 4.20 12.19 -6.16
C CYS A 66 4.59 12.66 -7.56
N SER A 67 5.23 11.77 -8.32
CA SER A 67 5.76 12.02 -9.65
C SER A 67 5.24 10.98 -10.64
N LYS A 68 5.51 11.18 -11.94
CA LYS A 68 5.16 10.19 -12.96
C LYS A 68 5.81 8.82 -12.76
N GLU A 69 6.95 8.76 -12.06
CA GLU A 69 7.61 7.49 -11.74
C GLU A 69 6.85 6.68 -10.70
N ASP A 70 5.96 7.30 -9.93
CA ASP A 70 5.11 6.62 -8.94
C ASP A 70 3.82 6.06 -9.57
N GLU A 71 3.53 6.33 -10.84
CA GLU A 71 2.40 5.73 -11.54
C GLU A 71 2.61 4.22 -11.70
N ALA A 72 1.82 3.42 -10.97
CA ALA A 72 2.04 1.97 -10.87
C ALA A 72 0.84 1.24 -10.26
N ALA A 73 0.86 -0.09 -10.33
CA ALA A 73 0.00 -0.95 -9.51
C ALA A 73 0.62 -1.17 -8.12
N TYR A 74 -0.06 -0.70 -7.08
CA TYR A 74 0.33 -0.90 -5.68
C TYR A 74 -0.44 -2.06 -5.06
N LYS A 75 0.26 -2.91 -4.30
CA LYS A 75 -0.33 -4.06 -3.61
C LYS A 75 0.11 -4.12 -2.16
N CYS A 76 -0.85 -4.25 -1.25
CA CYS A 76 -0.59 -4.65 0.13
C CYS A 76 -0.81 -6.17 0.25
N LYS A 77 0.19 -6.90 0.71
CA LYS A 77 0.12 -8.34 0.98
C LYS A 77 0.23 -8.57 2.48
N ALA A 78 -0.73 -9.29 3.06
CA ALA A 78 -0.75 -9.67 4.45
C ALA A 78 -0.60 -11.19 4.60
N GLU A 79 0.35 -11.63 5.41
CA GLU A 79 0.73 -13.04 5.56
C GLU A 79 0.92 -13.43 7.03
N ASN A 80 0.34 -14.56 7.44
CA ASN A 80 0.56 -15.19 8.74
C ASN A 80 0.51 -16.72 8.61
N SER A 81 0.59 -17.45 9.73
CA SER A 81 0.50 -18.93 9.75
C SER A 81 -0.81 -19.49 9.15
N GLU A 82 -1.89 -18.71 9.19
CA GLU A 82 -3.21 -19.13 8.69
C GLU A 82 -3.39 -18.85 7.19
N GLY A 83 -2.45 -18.13 6.57
CA GLY A 83 -2.40 -17.95 5.12
C GLY A 83 -2.08 -16.52 4.68
N VAL A 84 -2.45 -16.24 3.44
CA VAL A 84 -2.08 -15.03 2.71
C VAL A 84 -3.32 -14.36 2.14
N ALA A 85 -3.35 -13.03 2.20
CA ALA A 85 -4.31 -12.22 1.46
C ALA A 85 -3.60 -11.02 0.83
N SER A 86 -4.20 -10.45 -0.22
CA SER A 86 -3.72 -9.21 -0.82
C SER A 86 -4.85 -8.28 -1.24
N SER A 87 -4.52 -6.98 -1.32
CA SER A 87 -5.35 -5.94 -1.91
C SER A 87 -4.49 -5.11 -2.87
N THR A 88 -5.05 -4.76 -4.03
CA THR A 88 -4.33 -4.06 -5.10
C THR A 88 -5.13 -2.85 -5.57
N GLY A 89 -4.44 -1.76 -5.91
CA GLY A 89 -4.98 -0.55 -6.50
C GLY A 89 -3.99 0.05 -7.49
N TYR A 90 -4.48 0.73 -8.53
CA TYR A 90 -3.63 1.42 -9.50
C TYR A 90 -3.58 2.92 -9.21
N LEU A 91 -2.38 3.49 -9.19
CA LEU A 91 -2.15 4.93 -9.12
C LEU A 91 -1.96 5.51 -10.52
N SER A 92 -2.80 6.47 -10.89
CA SER A 92 -2.62 7.33 -12.05
C SER A 92 -2.13 8.70 -11.60
N VAL A 93 -1.03 9.20 -12.17
CA VAL A 93 -0.49 10.53 -11.81
C VAL A 93 -0.77 11.52 -12.94
N THR A 94 -1.33 12.68 -12.63
CA THR A 94 -1.74 13.68 -13.64
C THR A 94 -1.03 15.02 -13.43
N GLY A 95 -0.82 15.74 -14.54
CA GLY A 95 -0.05 16.99 -14.55
C GLY A 95 1.45 16.75 -14.51
N SER A 96 2.18 17.36 -15.44
CA SER A 96 3.64 17.36 -15.57
C SER A 96 4.08 18.70 -16.13
#